data_AF-E2XCX1-F1
#
_entry.id   AF-E2XCX1-F1
#
_cell.length_a   1.000
_cell.length_b   1.000
_cell.length_c   1.000
_cell.angle_alpha   90.00
_cell.angle_beta   90.00
_cell.angle_gamma   90.00
#
_symmetry.space_group_name_H-M   'P 1'
#
loop_
_entity.id
_entity.type
_entity.pdbx_description
1 polymer ?
#
loop_
_entity_poly.entity_id
_entity_poly.type
_entity_poly.pdbx_seq_one_letter_code
_entity_poly.pdbx_strand_id
1 'polypeptide(L)'
;MLFPPGEIHHYGRHPEAREWYHQWVYFRPRAYWHEWLNWPSIFANTGFFRPDEAHQPHFSDLFGQIINAGQGEGRYSELLAINLLEQLLLRRMEAINESLHPPMDNRVREACQYISDHLADSNFDIASVA
;
A
#
# COMPACT_ATOMS: atom_id res chain seq x y z
N MET A 1 -3.11 -3.06 10.20
CA MET A 1 -4.53 -3.47 10.09
C MET A 1 -5.35 -2.23 9.78
N LEU A 2 -6.42 -2.37 9.02
CA LEU A 2 -7.35 -1.29 8.69
C LEU A 2 -8.76 -1.72 9.11
N PHE A 3 -9.42 -0.91 9.93
CA PHE A 3 -10.78 -1.17 10.41
C PHE A 3 -11.74 -0.15 9.78
N PRO A 4 -12.61 -0.57 8.84
CA PRO A 4 -13.66 0.28 8.31
C PRO A 4 -14.64 0.75 9.40
N PRO A 5 -15.38 1.86 9.15
CA PRO A 5 -16.41 2.31 10.08
C PRO A 5 -17.45 1.22 10.37
N GLY A 6 -17.75 1.00 11.66
CA GLY A 6 -18.75 0.03 12.10
C GLY A 6 -18.22 -1.39 12.36
N GLU A 7 -16.95 -1.66 12.07
CA GLU A 7 -16.34 -2.96 12.39
C GLU A 7 -16.05 -3.11 13.90
N ILE A 8 -16.17 -4.35 14.39
CA ILE A 8 -15.95 -4.67 15.79
C ILE A 8 -14.44 -4.70 16.07
N HIS A 9 -13.98 -3.84 16.97
CA HIS A 9 -12.59 -3.82 17.42
C HIS A 9 -12.40 -4.83 18.57
N HIS A 10 -12.23 -6.11 18.24
CA HIS A 10 -11.97 -7.16 19.22
C HIS A 10 -10.55 -7.71 19.06
N TYR A 11 -9.58 -6.99 19.60
CA TYR A 11 -8.18 -7.38 19.60
C TYR A 11 -7.54 -7.14 20.97
N GLY A 12 -6.53 -7.92 21.31
CA GLY A 12 -5.85 -7.85 22.60
C GLY A 12 -4.49 -8.53 22.57
N ARG A 13 -3.71 -8.31 23.64
CA ARG A 13 -2.42 -9.00 23.83
C ARG A 13 -2.66 -10.51 23.79
N HIS A 14 -1.88 -11.22 22.99
CA HIS A 14 -1.95 -12.68 22.94
C HIS A 14 -1.73 -13.27 24.34
N PRO A 15 -2.49 -14.30 24.77
CA PRO A 15 -2.40 -14.85 26.13
C PRO A 15 -0.96 -15.24 26.53
N GLU A 16 -0.20 -15.76 25.57
CA GLU A 16 1.19 -16.22 25.75
C GLU A 16 2.25 -15.11 25.60
N ALA A 17 1.89 -13.93 25.11
CA ALA A 17 2.83 -12.82 24.94
C ALA A 17 2.88 -11.96 26.21
N ARG A 18 4.08 -11.56 26.67
CA ARG A 18 4.23 -10.68 27.84
C ARG A 18 3.56 -9.32 27.66
N GLU A 19 3.69 -8.76 26.47
CA GLU A 19 3.24 -7.42 26.12
C GLU A 19 2.87 -7.35 24.63
N TRP A 20 2.10 -6.35 24.26
CA TRP A 20 1.75 -6.09 22.86
C TRP A 20 1.73 -4.59 22.59
N TYR A 21 2.79 -4.10 21.95
CA TYR A 21 2.88 -2.73 21.48
C TYR A 21 2.27 -2.62 20.08
N HIS A 22 1.36 -1.68 19.92
CA HIS A 22 0.79 -1.34 18.63
C HIS A 22 0.58 0.17 18.55
N GLN A 23 0.92 0.74 17.40
CA GLN A 23 0.59 2.10 17.05
C GLN A 23 -0.74 2.11 16.28
N TRP A 24 -1.55 3.13 16.50
CA TRP A 24 -2.86 3.27 15.87
C TRP A 24 -3.16 4.73 15.57
N VAL A 25 -3.97 4.95 14.55
CA VAL A 25 -4.47 6.27 14.18
C VAL A 25 -5.96 6.14 13.86
N TYR A 26 -6.78 6.98 14.50
CA TYR A 26 -8.19 7.13 14.14
C TYR A 26 -8.31 8.36 13.23
N PHE A 27 -8.97 8.21 12.08
CA PHE A 27 -9.02 9.27 11.08
C PHE A 27 -10.33 9.25 10.31
N ARG A 28 -10.66 10.39 9.69
CA ARG A 28 -11.66 10.46 8.63
C ARG A 28 -10.95 10.56 7.28
N PRO A 29 -11.21 9.64 6.35
CA PRO A 29 -10.51 9.65 5.07
C PRO A 29 -10.93 10.84 4.22
N ARG A 30 -10.02 11.30 3.36
CA ARG A 30 -10.37 12.21 2.26
C ARG A 30 -11.13 11.43 1.20
N ALA A 31 -12.02 12.12 0.46
CA ALA A 31 -12.93 11.45 -0.47
C ALA A 31 -12.21 10.56 -1.51
N TYR A 32 -11.06 11.01 -2.01
CA TYR A 32 -10.27 10.28 -3.01
C TYR A 32 -9.45 9.11 -2.44
N TRP A 33 -9.41 8.91 -1.11
CA TRP A 33 -8.71 7.76 -0.50
C TRP A 33 -9.48 6.45 -0.63
N HIS A 34 -10.73 6.49 -1.11
CA HIS A 34 -11.61 5.33 -1.12
C HIS A 34 -10.96 4.10 -1.79
N GLU A 35 -10.30 4.29 -2.92
CA GLU A 35 -9.61 3.22 -3.65
C GLU A 35 -8.40 2.65 -2.88
N TRP A 36 -7.71 3.49 -2.10
CA TRP A 36 -6.50 3.08 -1.36
C TRP A 36 -6.83 2.37 -0.04
N LEU A 37 -8.08 2.48 0.43
CA LEU A 37 -8.58 1.88 1.66
C LEU A 37 -9.26 0.53 1.43
N ASN A 38 -9.40 0.09 0.18
CA ASN A 38 -9.94 -1.23 -0.15
C ASN A 38 -8.89 -2.34 0.04
N TRP A 39 -8.63 -2.71 1.30
CA TRP A 39 -7.60 -3.69 1.64
C TRP A 39 -8.17 -5.12 1.64
N PRO A 40 -7.39 -6.12 1.19
CA PRO A 40 -7.78 -7.53 1.35
C PRO A 40 -8.07 -7.84 2.82
N SER A 41 -9.22 -8.45 3.09
CA SER A 41 -9.65 -8.78 4.45
C SER A 41 -9.15 -10.17 4.87
N ILE A 42 -8.73 -10.29 6.13
CA ILE A 42 -8.29 -11.58 6.72
C ILE A 42 -9.37 -12.22 7.58
N PHE A 43 -10.21 -11.39 8.22
CA PHE A 43 -11.31 -11.79 9.07
C PHE A 43 -12.31 -10.64 9.15
N ALA A 44 -13.61 -10.93 8.97
CA ALA A 44 -14.64 -9.91 8.74
C ALA A 44 -14.22 -8.92 7.63
N ASN A 45 -14.57 -7.63 7.72
CA ASN A 45 -14.07 -6.58 6.82
C ASN A 45 -12.79 -5.90 7.35
N THR A 46 -12.01 -6.58 8.22
CA THR A 46 -10.74 -6.02 8.70
C THR A 46 -9.65 -6.22 7.65
N GLY A 47 -9.21 -5.10 7.09
CA GLY A 47 -8.16 -5.04 6.10
C GLY A 47 -6.79 -5.38 6.68
N PHE A 48 -6.00 -6.16 5.95
CA PHE A 48 -4.66 -6.52 6.32
C PHE A 48 -3.65 -6.14 5.24
N PHE A 49 -2.51 -5.65 5.70
CA PHE A 49 -1.34 -5.40 4.86
C PHE A 49 -0.11 -5.66 5.71
N ARG A 50 0.79 -6.47 5.16
CA ARG A 50 2.10 -6.75 5.72
C ARG A 50 3.12 -6.36 4.65
N PRO A 51 3.91 -5.30 4.87
CA PRO A 51 5.03 -4.99 4.00
C PRO A 51 6.00 -6.18 3.93
N ASP A 52 6.68 -6.33 2.80
CA ASP A 52 7.84 -7.22 2.71
C ASP A 52 9.02 -6.68 3.56
N GLU A 53 10.10 -7.45 3.64
CA GLU A 53 11.28 -7.10 4.45
C GLU A 53 11.96 -5.80 4.01
N ALA A 54 11.93 -5.47 2.72
CA ALA A 54 12.55 -4.25 2.20
C ALA A 54 11.74 -3.00 2.56
N HIS A 55 10.41 -3.12 2.54
CA HIS A 55 9.49 -2.02 2.81
C HIS A 55 9.20 -1.86 4.31
N GLN A 56 9.33 -2.91 5.13
CA GLN A 56 9.03 -2.88 6.57
C GLN A 56 9.61 -1.68 7.33
N PRO A 57 10.93 -1.36 7.23
CA PRO A 57 11.50 -0.26 8.02
C PRO A 57 10.90 1.09 7.62
N HIS A 58 10.62 1.30 6.33
CA HIS A 58 10.02 2.53 5.82
C HIS A 58 8.59 2.73 6.34
N PHE A 59 7.77 1.67 6.31
CA PHE A 59 6.43 1.74 6.90
C PHE A 59 6.47 1.95 8.41
N SER A 60 7.43 1.32 9.11
CA SER A 60 7.60 1.50 10.55
C SER A 60 7.96 2.93 10.91
N ASP A 61 8.91 3.54 10.20
CA ASP A 61 9.33 4.93 10.43
C ASP A 61 8.18 5.90 10.11
N LEU A 62 7.53 5.72 8.95
CA LEU A 62 6.41 6.56 8.55
C LEU A 62 5.23 6.49 9.54
N PHE A 63 4.94 5.31 10.09
CA PHE A 63 3.93 5.18 11.13
C PHE A 63 4.33 5.93 12.41
N GLY A 64 5.61 5.84 12.81
CA GLY A 64 6.16 6.64 13.91
C GLY A 64 5.98 8.14 13.69
N GLN A 65 6.24 8.62 12.47
CA GLN A 65 6.02 10.02 12.10
C GLN A 65 4.53 10.43 12.20
N ILE A 66 3.60 9.56 11.77
CA ILE A 66 2.15 9.81 11.90
C ILE A 66 1.76 10.01 13.36
N ILE A 67 2.22 9.12 14.26
CA ILE A 67 1.91 9.21 15.69
C ILE A 67 2.50 10.48 16.28
N ASN A 68 3.76 10.79 16.00
CA ASN A 68 4.42 12.00 16.49
C ASN A 68 3.72 13.28 16.01
N ALA A 69 3.31 13.33 14.75
CA ALA A 69 2.57 14.46 14.20
C ALA A 69 1.18 14.58 14.83
N GLY A 70 0.46 13.46 15.02
CA GLY A 70 -0.88 13.44 15.62
C GLY A 70 -0.92 13.78 17.11
N GLN A 71 0.20 13.60 17.82
CA GLN A 71 0.36 14.02 19.22
C GLN A 71 0.87 15.45 19.38
N GLY A 72 1.28 16.12 18.30
CA GLY A 72 1.78 17.49 18.37
C GLY A 72 0.66 18.50 18.69
N GLU A 73 1.00 19.55 19.44
CA GLU A 73 0.07 20.63 19.82
C GLU A 73 -0.03 21.76 18.77
N GLY A 74 0.69 21.64 17.66
CA GLY A 74 0.74 22.65 16.62
C GLY A 74 -0.57 22.78 15.87
N ARG A 75 -0.90 24.00 15.40
CA ARG A 75 -2.09 24.26 14.57
C ARG A 75 -2.21 23.35 13.33
N TYR A 76 -1.07 22.86 12.82
CA TYR A 76 -1.00 22.02 11.63
C TYR A 76 -0.72 20.54 11.93
N SER A 77 -0.63 20.15 13.20
CA SER A 77 -0.27 18.80 13.61
C SER A 77 -1.23 17.73 13.07
N GLU A 78 -2.54 17.97 13.17
CA GLU A 78 -3.54 17.07 12.60
C GLU A 78 -3.45 16.99 11.08
N LEU A 79 -3.28 18.13 10.39
CA LEU A 79 -3.14 18.16 8.94
C LEU A 79 -1.88 17.42 8.46
N LEU A 80 -0.79 17.54 9.22
CA LEU A 80 0.45 16.82 8.95
C LEU A 80 0.27 15.31 9.18
N ALA A 81 -0.40 14.90 10.26
CA ALA A 81 -0.69 13.48 10.51
C ALA A 81 -1.55 12.87 9.39
N ILE A 82 -2.57 13.60 8.90
CA ILE A 82 -3.38 13.18 7.76
C ILE A 82 -2.56 13.11 6.47
N ASN A 83 -1.63 14.05 6.24
CA ASN A 83 -0.73 13.97 5.07
C ASN A 83 0.23 12.78 5.15
N LEU A 84 0.82 12.51 6.31
CA LEU A 84 1.71 11.35 6.49
C LEU A 84 0.93 10.04 6.34
N LEU A 85 -0.31 9.99 6.81
CA LEU A 85 -1.20 8.85 6.57
C LEU A 85 -1.53 8.68 5.08
N GLU A 86 -1.73 9.78 4.35
CA GLU A 86 -1.88 9.74 2.89
C GLU A 86 -0.66 9.10 2.21
N GLN A 87 0.54 9.54 2.60
CA GLN A 87 1.79 8.98 2.09
C GLN A 87 1.86 7.49 2.38
N LEU A 88 1.46 7.04 3.58
CA LEU A 88 1.45 5.61 3.92
C LEU A 88 0.53 4.81 3.01
N LEU A 89 -0.66 5.33 2.70
CA LEU A 89 -1.61 4.68 1.79
C LEU A 89 -1.03 4.61 0.37
N LEU A 90 -0.42 5.68 -0.13
CA LEU A 90 0.21 5.72 -1.45
C LEU A 90 1.40 4.75 -1.56
N ARG A 91 2.29 4.74 -0.56
CA ARG A 91 3.43 3.79 -0.50
C ARG A 91 2.97 2.34 -0.51
N ARG A 92 1.83 2.04 0.12
CA ARG A 92 1.24 0.71 0.06
C ARG A 92 0.79 0.37 -1.36
N MET A 93 0.15 1.31 -2.06
CA MET A 93 -0.27 1.09 -3.44
C MET A 93 0.93 0.84 -4.35
N GLU A 94 2.03 1.58 -4.18
CA GLU A 94 3.30 1.34 -4.87
C GLU A 94 3.84 -0.07 -4.59
N ALA A 95 4.00 -0.46 -3.31
CA ALA A 95 4.56 -1.75 -2.93
C ALA A 95 3.72 -2.94 -3.43
N ILE A 96 2.39 -2.81 -3.45
CA ILE A 96 1.49 -3.85 -3.99
C ILE A 96 1.61 -3.92 -5.51
N ASN A 97 1.69 -2.79 -6.19
CA ASN A 97 1.84 -2.76 -7.64
C ASN A 97 3.19 -3.35 -8.09
N GLU A 98 4.28 -3.06 -7.37
CA GLU A 98 5.58 -3.69 -7.60
C GLU A 98 5.54 -5.20 -7.39
N SER A 99 4.77 -5.66 -6.40
CA SER A 99 4.57 -7.09 -6.14
C SER A 99 3.73 -7.79 -7.21
N LEU A 100 2.73 -7.11 -7.77
CA LEU A 100 1.86 -7.63 -8.83
C LEU A 100 2.52 -7.58 -10.21
N HIS A 101 3.34 -6.56 -10.46
CA HIS A 101 4.13 -6.37 -11.66
C HIS A 101 5.61 -6.36 -11.29
N PRO A 102 6.19 -7.52 -10.97
CA PRO A 102 7.65 -7.60 -10.83
C PRO A 102 8.27 -6.98 -12.09
N PRO A 103 9.40 -6.26 -12.00
CA PRO A 103 9.95 -5.48 -13.09
C PRO A 103 9.98 -6.33 -14.35
N MET A 104 9.06 -6.02 -15.26
CA MET A 104 8.84 -6.82 -16.47
C MET A 104 10.17 -6.88 -17.20
N ASP A 105 10.69 -8.10 -17.45
CA ASP A 105 11.98 -8.31 -18.12
C ASP A 105 12.07 -7.39 -19.33
N ASN A 106 13.17 -6.66 -19.45
CA ASN A 106 13.31 -5.62 -20.46
C ASN A 106 13.06 -6.18 -21.88
N ARG A 107 13.35 -7.46 -22.11
CA ARG A 107 13.08 -8.17 -23.36
C ARG A 107 11.58 -8.39 -23.61
N VAL A 108 10.81 -8.68 -22.56
CA VAL A 108 9.35 -8.81 -22.65
C VAL A 108 8.72 -7.45 -22.95
N ARG A 109 9.26 -6.38 -22.35
CA ARG A 109 8.85 -5.00 -22.66
C ARG A 109 9.16 -4.62 -24.09
N GLU A 110 10.38 -4.90 -24.55
CA GLU A 110 10.81 -4.66 -25.93
C GLU A 110 9.97 -5.46 -26.93
N ALA A 111 9.63 -6.72 -26.63
CA ALA A 111 8.76 -7.53 -27.48
C ALA A 111 7.32 -6.99 -27.54
N CYS A 112 6.72 -6.61 -26.40
CA CYS A 112 5.39 -6.01 -26.38
C CYS A 112 5.35 -4.67 -27.14
N GLN A 113 6.41 -3.87 -27.00
CA GLN A 113 6.57 -2.62 -27.73
C GLN A 113 6.74 -2.87 -29.23
N TYR A 114 7.60 -3.82 -29.62
CA TYR A 114 7.80 -4.23 -31.02
C TYR A 114 6.50 -4.70 -31.66
N ILE A 115 5.74 -5.57 -30.99
CA ILE A 115 4.44 -6.04 -31.46
C ILE A 115 3.46 -4.86 -31.60
N SER A 116 3.40 -3.97 -30.61
CA SER A 116 2.53 -2.79 -30.65
C SER A 116 2.86 -1.84 -31.81
N ASP A 117 4.15 -1.63 -32.05
CA ASP A 117 4.64 -0.72 -33.10
C ASP A 117 4.49 -1.32 -34.51
N HIS A 118 4.54 -2.65 -34.64
CA HIS A 118 4.44 -3.36 -35.92
C HIS A 118 3.06 -4.01 -36.17
N LEU A 119 2.09 -3.86 -35.25
CA LEU A 119 0.71 -4.35 -35.41
C LEU A 119 -0.04 -3.66 -36.56
N ALA A 120 0.41 -2.47 -36.97
CA ALA A 120 -0.13 -1.74 -38.12
C ALA A 120 0.49 -2.18 -39.47
N ASP A 121 1.59 -2.93 -39.45
CA ASP A 121 2.26 -3.42 -40.65
C ASP A 121 1.73 -4.80 -41.04
N SER A 122 1.17 -4.89 -42.25
CA SER A 122 0.39 -6.05 -42.73
C SER A 122 1.25 -7.24 -43.20
N ASN A 123 2.43 -7.48 -42.58
CA ASN A 123 3.33 -8.59 -42.87
C ASN A 123 4.02 -9.07 -41.59
N PHE A 124 3.25 -9.61 -40.65
CA PHE A 124 3.79 -10.18 -39.41
C PHE A 124 4.22 -11.64 -39.67
N ASP A 125 5.54 -11.91 -39.71
CA ASP A 125 6.11 -13.27 -39.75
C ASP A 125 6.84 -13.59 -38.45
N ILE A 126 6.50 -14.74 -37.85
CA ILE A 126 6.98 -15.22 -36.54
C ILE A 126 8.50 -15.48 -36.56
N ALA A 127 9.09 -15.65 -37.74
CA ALA A 127 10.53 -15.83 -37.93
C ALA A 127 11.39 -14.59 -37.60
N SER A 128 10.79 -13.41 -37.42
CA SER A 128 11.50 -12.16 -37.14
C SER A 128 11.80 -11.88 -35.66
N VAL A 129 11.30 -12.73 -34.75
CA VAL A 129 11.37 -12.52 -33.28
C VAL A 129 12.25 -13.59 -32.59
N ALA A 130 13.28 -14.10 -33.28
CA ALA A 130 14.25 -15.06 -32.75
C ALA A 130 15.66 -14.47 -32.66
#